data_AF-A0A167ZL89-F1
#
_entry.id   AF-A0A167ZL89-F1
#
_cell.length_a   1.000
_cell.length_b   1.000
_cell.length_c   1.000
_cell.angle_alpha   90.00
_cell.angle_beta   90.00
_cell.angle_gamma   90.00
#
_symmetry.space_group_name_H-M   'P 1'
#
loop_
_entity.id
_entity.type
_entity.pdbx_description
1 polymer ?
#
loop_
_entity_poly.entity_id
_entity_poly.type
_entity_poly.pdbx_seq_one_letter_code
_entity_poly.pdbx_strand_id
1 'polypeptide(L)'
;MASEEPDEGSGKTGAETVTDVATAGENTIRLGRTIYDVLAGPATAVTGWLATKASRAEAVADYEGSLREWLQEAKEGTRYLQPKLTNDSFNLHLGSQLPIAEPPATSTSCFAWVKLLYALNIRPGDGVLEWERPAKDIQPGTDTVCLIVEGQAMCHIINLFRIYRSPMPRTLSMGHSSNQKDAECELSFGTMKFRPMDEGFVVKFEPATQGALARKKAPFRHDFHYPEFPEFKFKPELVLSKYINCWERGAPMSDHNPIGSAPKQRSGAKFPFDARVEYLEKALLLLESTHKCHSKCRPVCQTEDARHVCTNSCKMRCKRSGELDPSQPTVVTQDWLKAISRIKQRVTTEGGKDDRLVEALVEALGKQKGFSDDAVKLMKRDGRAEGKWEDLVRKVVRSKMLYESGLIELNWVQTMSTGSIFDEELKELIEAHLPSAVKTAIDKGSCSWIERLSGMNKQLANILRIPNTIVNCPVIALELEPGHRFWGSHFEIQG
;
A
#
# COMPACT_ATOMS: atom_id res chain seq x y z
N MET A 1 29.87 -57.85 7.92
CA MET A 1 31.22 -57.29 8.13
C MET A 1 31.07 -55.78 8.08
N ALA A 2 31.23 -54.96 9.10
CA ALA A 2 31.48 -55.04 10.55
C ALA A 2 30.89 -53.70 11.07
N SER A 3 29.87 -53.67 11.94
CA SER A 3 29.95 -53.49 13.40
C SER A 3 30.99 -52.48 13.87
N GLU A 4 30.54 -51.30 14.33
CA GLU A 4 31.09 -50.56 15.49
C GLU A 4 30.15 -49.39 15.89
N GLU A 5 29.49 -49.56 17.05
CA GLU A 5 29.12 -48.50 18.01
C GLU A 5 30.41 -48.02 18.72
N PRO A 6 30.54 -46.79 19.26
CA PRO A 6 29.79 -46.25 20.43
C PRO A 6 29.48 -44.72 20.25
N ASP A 7 28.97 -43.89 21.15
CA ASP A 7 28.93 -43.85 22.62
C ASP A 7 27.90 -42.78 23.03
N GLU A 8 27.13 -43.03 24.10
CA GLU A 8 26.18 -42.09 24.69
C GLU A 8 26.91 -41.06 25.57
N GLY A 9 27.04 -39.82 25.09
CA GLY A 9 27.62 -38.70 25.83
C GLY A 9 26.57 -37.68 26.26
N SER A 10 26.22 -37.69 27.55
CA SER A 10 25.34 -36.72 28.21
C SER A 10 25.88 -35.28 28.16
N GLY A 11 25.03 -34.32 27.80
CA GLY A 11 25.35 -32.90 27.83
C GLY A 11 24.12 -32.01 27.98
N LYS A 12 23.47 -32.06 29.15
CA LYS A 12 22.59 -30.98 29.64
C LYS A 12 23.48 -29.86 30.17
N THR A 13 23.27 -28.62 29.70
CA THR A 13 23.19 -27.37 30.48
C THR A 13 23.38 -26.17 29.54
N GLY A 14 22.33 -25.37 29.36
CA GLY A 14 22.40 -24.14 28.56
C GLY A 14 21.10 -23.33 28.52
N ALA A 15 20.01 -23.86 29.08
CA ALA A 15 18.72 -23.16 29.15
C ALA A 15 18.47 -22.41 30.47
N GLU A 16 19.24 -22.67 31.54
CA GLU A 16 18.99 -22.06 32.85
C GLU A 16 19.63 -20.66 33.02
N THR A 17 20.68 -20.33 32.28
CA THR A 17 21.41 -19.05 32.45
C THR A 17 20.77 -17.85 31.75
N VAL A 18 19.83 -18.05 30.82
CA VAL A 18 19.17 -16.93 30.09
C VAL A 18 17.93 -16.43 30.83
N THR A 19 17.22 -17.32 31.54
CA THR A 19 16.08 -16.96 32.40
C THR A 19 16.51 -16.12 33.61
N ASP A 20 17.64 -16.46 34.24
CA ASP A 20 18.09 -15.73 35.45
C ASP A 20 18.52 -14.29 35.18
N VAL A 21 19.03 -13.97 33.98
CA VAL A 21 19.41 -12.60 33.60
C VAL A 21 18.18 -11.74 33.29
N ALA A 22 17.13 -12.32 32.70
CA ALA A 22 15.87 -11.63 32.43
C ALA A 22 15.11 -11.31 33.74
N THR A 23 15.05 -12.27 34.68
CA THR A 23 14.39 -12.07 35.98
C THR A 23 15.16 -11.10 36.88
N ALA A 24 16.49 -11.04 36.79
CA ALA A 24 17.31 -10.03 37.47
C ALA A 24 17.09 -8.62 36.91
N GLY A 25 16.88 -8.48 35.60
CA GLY A 25 16.54 -7.21 34.95
C GLY A 25 15.18 -6.66 35.38
N GLU A 26 14.14 -7.50 35.40
CA GLU A 26 12.81 -7.12 35.86
C GLU A 26 12.78 -6.73 37.33
N ASN A 27 13.47 -7.48 38.20
CA ASN A 27 13.55 -7.17 39.62
C ASN A 27 14.30 -5.86 39.89
N THR A 28 15.31 -5.51 39.08
CA THR A 28 16.06 -4.26 39.22
C THR A 28 15.24 -3.04 38.78
N ILE A 29 14.43 -3.16 37.72
CA ILE A 29 13.51 -2.11 37.27
C ILE A 29 12.37 -1.92 38.28
N ARG A 30 11.85 -3.02 38.86
CA ARG A 30 10.81 -2.98 39.89
C ARG A 30 11.32 -2.34 41.18
N LEU A 31 12.54 -2.67 41.60
CA LEU A 31 13.19 -2.06 42.77
C LEU A 31 13.48 -0.57 42.54
N GLY A 32 13.92 -0.18 41.34
CA GLY A 32 14.12 1.23 40.99
C GLY A 32 12.84 2.07 41.06
N ARG A 33 11.70 1.50 40.65
CA ARG A 33 10.39 2.16 40.72
C ARG A 33 9.88 2.26 42.16
N THR A 34 10.02 1.19 42.95
CA THR A 34 9.64 1.19 44.38
C THR A 34 10.51 2.14 45.21
N ILE A 35 11.81 2.28 44.89
CA ILE A 35 12.70 3.24 45.57
C ILE A 35 12.36 4.68 45.19
N TYR A 36 11.99 4.96 43.93
CA TYR A 36 11.51 6.28 43.52
C TYR A 36 10.21 6.67 44.24
N ASP A 37 9.27 5.73 44.39
CA ASP A 37 8.01 5.95 45.10
C ASP A 37 8.18 6.09 46.62
N VAL A 38 9.22 5.47 47.22
CA VAL A 38 9.52 5.55 48.66
C VAL A 38 10.37 6.78 49.01
N LEU A 39 11.29 7.20 48.14
CA LEU A 39 12.15 8.37 48.36
C LEU A 39 11.47 9.70 48.01
N ALA A 40 10.36 9.67 47.28
CA ALA A 40 9.51 10.85 47.04
C ALA A 40 8.67 11.29 48.28
N GLY A 41 8.87 10.66 49.45
CA GLY A 41 8.93 11.40 50.73
C GLY A 41 8.05 10.91 51.90
N PRO A 42 8.50 11.13 53.15
CA PRO A 42 7.62 11.13 54.32
C PRO A 42 7.80 12.40 55.16
N ALA A 43 7.00 13.44 54.90
CA ALA A 43 6.78 14.55 55.85
C ALA A 43 5.34 15.11 55.85
N THR A 44 4.37 14.44 55.22
CA THR A 44 2.96 14.90 55.13
C THR A 44 1.95 13.74 55.24
N ALA A 45 2.25 12.70 56.01
CA ALA A 45 1.47 11.46 55.97
C ALA A 45 0.02 11.55 56.53
N VAL A 46 -0.35 12.61 57.28
CA VAL A 46 -1.71 12.73 57.86
C VAL A 46 -2.59 13.77 57.14
N THR A 47 -1.99 14.79 56.52
CA THR A 47 -2.70 15.74 55.62
C THR A 47 -2.68 15.30 54.15
N GLY A 48 -1.67 14.52 53.73
CA GLY A 48 -1.54 13.94 52.39
C GLY A 48 -2.52 12.81 52.10
N TRP A 49 -3.02 12.08 53.10
CA TRP A 49 -4.01 11.02 52.87
C TRP A 49 -5.42 11.56 52.54
N LEU A 50 -5.75 12.74 53.05
CA LEU A 50 -6.98 13.46 52.69
C LEU A 50 -6.81 14.26 51.40
N ALA A 51 -5.63 14.85 51.16
CA ALA A 51 -5.30 15.47 49.88
C ALA A 51 -5.27 14.47 48.71
N THR A 52 -4.81 13.22 48.93
CA THR A 52 -4.81 12.15 47.92
C THR A 52 -6.19 11.56 47.64
N LYS A 53 -7.12 11.57 48.60
CA LYS A 53 -8.52 11.17 48.35
C LYS A 53 -9.30 12.25 47.63
N ALA A 54 -9.15 13.51 48.02
CA ALA A 54 -9.76 14.63 47.30
C ALA A 54 -9.20 14.72 45.87
N SER A 55 -7.87 14.59 45.70
CA SER A 55 -7.24 14.59 44.37
C SER A 55 -7.60 13.37 43.53
N ARG A 56 -7.83 12.20 44.15
CA ARG A 56 -8.29 11.00 43.43
C ARG A 56 -9.75 11.12 43.00
N ALA A 57 -10.62 11.65 43.87
CA ALA A 57 -12.01 11.89 43.52
C ALA A 57 -12.13 12.96 42.41
N GLU A 58 -11.30 13.99 42.46
CA GLU A 58 -11.18 15.01 41.42
C GLU A 58 -10.63 14.42 40.11
N ALA A 59 -9.55 13.62 40.16
CA ALA A 59 -9.02 12.94 38.98
C ALA A 59 -10.04 11.96 38.35
N VAL A 60 -10.84 11.27 39.16
CA VAL A 60 -11.95 10.44 38.69
C VAL A 60 -13.03 11.30 38.03
N ALA A 61 -13.45 12.39 38.67
CA ALA A 61 -14.47 13.29 38.13
C ALA A 61 -14.02 13.96 36.81
N ASP A 62 -12.75 14.37 36.73
CA ASP A 62 -12.14 14.93 35.52
C ASP A 62 -12.03 13.91 34.39
N TYR A 63 -11.67 12.67 34.74
CA TYR A 63 -11.59 11.57 33.81
C TYR A 63 -12.98 11.19 33.25
N GLU A 64 -13.98 11.06 34.11
CA GLU A 64 -15.37 10.81 33.72
C GLU A 64 -15.95 11.98 32.93
N GLY A 65 -15.63 13.21 33.36
CA GLY A 65 -15.92 14.44 32.65
C GLY A 65 -15.28 14.48 31.27
N SER A 66 -14.13 13.84 31.07
CA SER A 66 -13.43 13.70 29.80
C SER A 66 -14.04 12.64 28.88
N LEU A 67 -14.60 11.56 29.43
CA LEU A 67 -15.31 10.52 28.66
C LEU A 67 -16.64 11.02 28.09
N ARG A 68 -17.32 11.94 28.79
CA ARG A 68 -18.57 12.59 28.34
C ARG A 68 -19.64 11.56 27.96
N GLU A 69 -20.10 11.60 26.71
CA GLU A 69 -21.14 10.75 26.14
C GLU A 69 -20.82 9.25 26.20
N TRP A 70 -19.54 8.89 26.28
CA TRP A 70 -19.09 7.49 26.39
C TRP A 70 -19.12 6.95 27.81
N LEU A 71 -19.33 7.79 28.83
CA LEU A 71 -19.21 7.39 30.23
C LEU A 71 -20.16 6.25 30.61
N GLN A 72 -21.39 6.25 30.08
CA GLN A 72 -22.39 5.22 30.41
C GLN A 72 -22.02 3.84 29.90
N GLU A 73 -21.37 3.75 28.74
CA GLU A 73 -20.93 2.48 28.17
C GLU A 73 -19.57 2.05 28.71
N ALA A 74 -18.68 3.02 28.95
CA ALA A 74 -17.33 2.78 29.44
C ALA A 74 -17.28 2.39 30.92
N LYS A 75 -18.41 2.30 31.62
CA LYS A 75 -18.45 2.04 33.07
C LYS A 75 -19.49 0.99 33.45
N GLU A 76 -19.02 -0.07 34.11
CA GLU A 76 -19.87 -1.10 34.72
C GLU A 76 -19.72 -1.02 36.24
N GLY A 77 -20.69 -0.41 36.92
CA GLY A 77 -20.61 -0.17 38.37
C GLY A 77 -19.47 0.79 38.71
N THR A 78 -18.42 0.29 39.38
CA THR A 78 -17.21 1.08 39.73
C THR A 78 -16.03 0.82 38.81
N ARG A 79 -16.18 -0.08 37.82
CA ARG A 79 -15.09 -0.49 36.93
C ARG A 79 -15.24 0.17 35.57
N TYR A 80 -14.11 0.51 34.96
CA TYR A 80 -14.08 0.97 33.58
C TYR A 80 -13.88 -0.21 32.64
N LEU A 81 -14.61 -0.17 31.53
CA LEU A 81 -14.50 -1.12 30.45
C LEU A 81 -13.60 -0.56 29.34
N GLN A 82 -13.04 -1.48 28.57
CA GLN A 82 -12.20 -1.17 27.43
C GLN A 82 -13.00 -1.35 26.14
N PRO A 83 -13.12 -0.32 25.28
CA PRO A 83 -13.80 -0.45 24.02
C PRO A 83 -12.92 -1.24 23.04
N LYS A 84 -13.56 -2.15 22.32
CA LYS A 84 -12.96 -2.99 21.28
C LYS A 84 -13.74 -2.83 19.98
N LEU A 85 -13.05 -2.41 18.93
CA LEU A 85 -13.57 -2.34 17.57
C LEU A 85 -13.16 -3.60 16.80
N THR A 86 -14.12 -4.49 16.57
CA THR A 86 -13.91 -5.73 15.81
C THR A 86 -14.08 -5.52 14.32
N ASN A 87 -13.54 -6.44 13.53
CA ASN A 87 -13.71 -6.42 12.08
C ASN A 87 -15.19 -6.47 11.67
N ASP A 88 -15.96 -7.36 12.30
CA ASP A 88 -17.32 -7.65 11.90
C ASP A 88 -18.26 -6.48 12.22
N SER A 89 -18.11 -5.89 13.41
CA SER A 89 -18.90 -4.71 13.79
C SER A 89 -18.55 -3.49 12.93
N PHE A 90 -17.27 -3.31 12.60
CA PHE A 90 -16.84 -2.22 11.73
C PHE A 90 -17.35 -2.40 10.30
N ASN A 91 -17.32 -3.61 9.75
CA ASN A 91 -17.86 -3.87 8.41
C ASN A 91 -19.37 -3.62 8.32
N LEU A 92 -20.13 -4.00 9.36
CA LEU A 92 -21.55 -3.69 9.46
C LEU A 92 -21.80 -2.17 9.49
N HIS A 93 -20.97 -1.44 10.23
CA HIS A 93 -21.00 0.03 10.27
C HIS A 93 -20.72 0.64 8.90
N LEU A 94 -19.65 0.21 8.23
CA LEU A 94 -19.29 0.70 6.89
C LEU A 94 -20.42 0.45 5.88
N GLY A 95 -21.07 -0.71 5.92
CA GLY A 95 -22.17 -1.06 5.02
C GLY A 95 -23.44 -0.23 5.23
N SER A 96 -23.67 0.29 6.44
CA SER A 96 -24.87 1.08 6.78
C SER A 96 -24.68 2.59 6.66
N GLN A 97 -23.44 3.09 6.73
CA GLN A 97 -23.16 4.52 6.89
C GLN A 97 -22.36 5.18 5.75
N LEU A 98 -21.89 4.43 4.74
CA LEU A 98 -21.05 5.02 3.69
C LEU A 98 -21.83 5.71 2.55
N PRO A 99 -21.40 6.90 2.08
CA PRO A 99 -20.27 7.70 2.59
C PRO A 99 -20.54 8.26 4.00
N ILE A 100 -19.55 8.17 4.90
CA ILE A 100 -19.72 8.43 6.34
C ILE A 100 -20.39 9.79 6.51
N ALA A 101 -21.60 9.77 7.05
CA ALA A 101 -22.39 10.97 7.30
C ALA A 101 -21.60 11.99 8.14
N GLU A 102 -21.96 13.26 8.00
CA GLU A 102 -21.41 14.28 8.88
C GLU A 102 -21.86 13.98 10.30
N PRO A 103 -20.93 13.87 11.27
CA PRO A 103 -21.31 13.64 12.64
C PRO A 103 -22.24 14.78 13.14
N PRO A 104 -23.39 14.47 13.75
CA PRO A 104 -24.46 15.43 13.98
C PRO A 104 -24.17 16.48 15.07
N ALA A 105 -23.16 16.24 15.92
CA ALA A 105 -22.83 17.09 17.06
C ALA A 105 -21.31 17.20 17.24
N THR A 106 -20.81 18.26 17.86
CA THR A 106 -19.38 18.35 18.17
C THR A 106 -18.97 17.32 19.21
N SER A 107 -17.92 16.52 18.94
CA SER A 107 -17.26 15.70 19.96
C SER A 107 -16.90 16.55 21.19
N THR A 108 -17.45 16.17 22.35
CA THR A 108 -17.20 16.86 23.62
C THR A 108 -16.06 16.23 24.42
N SER A 109 -15.62 15.02 24.04
CA SER A 109 -14.52 14.31 24.70
C SER A 109 -13.15 14.85 24.28
N CYS A 110 -12.19 14.82 25.20
CA CYS A 110 -10.81 15.19 24.92
C CYS A 110 -9.95 14.02 24.41
N PHE A 111 -10.36 12.77 24.64
CA PHE A 111 -9.57 11.58 24.29
C PHE A 111 -9.38 11.40 22.79
N ALA A 112 -8.17 11.04 22.39
CA ALA A 112 -7.83 10.84 20.99
C ALA A 112 -8.65 9.71 20.34
N TRP A 113 -8.78 8.56 21.00
CA TRP A 113 -9.56 7.45 20.45
C TRP A 113 -11.06 7.80 20.28
N VAL A 114 -11.64 8.59 21.20
CA VAL A 114 -13.02 9.09 21.04
C VAL A 114 -13.12 9.98 19.80
N LYS A 115 -12.14 10.86 19.58
CA LYS A 115 -12.09 11.72 18.39
C LYS A 115 -11.94 10.91 17.10
N LEU A 116 -11.23 9.79 17.13
CA LEU A 116 -11.15 8.85 16.02
C LEU A 116 -12.53 8.23 15.72
N LEU A 117 -13.20 7.67 16.73
CA LEU A 117 -14.54 7.09 16.59
C LEU A 117 -15.55 8.13 16.07
N TYR A 118 -15.50 9.33 16.64
CA TYR A 118 -16.29 10.47 16.19
C TYR A 118 -16.05 10.79 14.70
N ALA A 119 -14.79 10.82 14.25
CA ALA A 119 -14.46 11.05 12.85
C ALA A 119 -14.95 9.92 11.93
N LEU A 120 -15.08 8.69 12.46
CA LEU A 120 -15.66 7.54 11.78
C LEU A 120 -17.20 7.48 11.92
N ASN A 121 -17.82 8.52 12.51
CA ASN A 121 -19.24 8.58 12.85
C ASN A 121 -19.73 7.38 13.67
N ILE A 122 -18.90 6.89 14.58
CA ILE A 122 -19.26 5.88 15.58
C ILE A 122 -19.57 6.61 16.88
N ARG A 123 -20.77 6.38 17.42
CA ARG A 123 -21.35 7.06 18.58
C ARG A 123 -21.78 6.05 19.64
N PRO A 124 -21.96 6.50 20.90
CA PRO A 124 -22.62 5.68 21.90
C PRO A 124 -24.01 5.24 21.41
N GLY A 125 -24.35 3.97 21.63
CA GLY A 125 -25.62 3.35 21.25
C GLY A 125 -25.64 2.72 19.86
N ASP A 126 -24.62 2.96 19.03
CA ASP A 126 -24.59 2.42 17.65
C ASP A 126 -24.38 0.89 17.61
N GLY A 127 -23.94 0.28 18.73
CA GLY A 127 -23.68 -1.16 18.80
C GLY A 127 -22.45 -1.61 18.00
N VAL A 128 -21.56 -0.68 17.65
CA VAL A 128 -20.34 -0.95 16.87
C VAL A 128 -19.17 -1.39 17.75
N LEU A 129 -19.13 -0.98 19.02
CA LEU A 129 -18.07 -1.37 19.96
C LEU A 129 -18.51 -2.56 20.81
N GLU A 130 -17.59 -3.49 21.00
CA GLU A 130 -17.62 -4.43 22.11
C GLU A 130 -16.96 -3.77 23.33
N TRP A 131 -17.40 -4.12 24.53
CA TRP A 131 -16.85 -3.59 25.77
C TRP A 131 -16.34 -4.75 26.61
N GLU A 132 -15.04 -4.79 26.87
CA GLU A 132 -14.40 -5.86 27.62
C GLU A 132 -13.79 -5.36 28.92
N ARG A 133 -13.58 -6.28 29.87
CA ARG A 133 -12.90 -5.96 31.12
C ARG A 133 -11.39 -5.98 30.87
N PRO A 134 -10.66 -4.87 31.11
CA PRO A 134 -9.22 -4.87 30.96
C PRO A 134 -8.58 -5.86 31.95
N ALA A 135 -7.43 -6.42 31.60
CA ALA A 135 -6.69 -7.35 32.46
C ALA A 135 -6.32 -6.74 33.83
N LYS A 136 -6.13 -5.42 33.86
CA LYS A 136 -5.91 -4.61 35.06
C LYS A 136 -7.00 -3.55 35.15
N ASP A 137 -7.60 -3.39 36.32
CA ASP A 137 -8.55 -2.30 36.57
C ASP A 137 -7.89 -0.95 36.27
N ILE A 138 -8.56 -0.15 35.43
CA ILE A 138 -8.10 1.18 35.04
C ILE A 138 -8.25 2.11 36.24
N GLN A 139 -7.14 2.73 36.64
CA GLN A 139 -7.13 3.73 37.71
C GLN A 139 -7.08 5.13 37.09
N PRO A 140 -8.19 5.91 37.15
CA PRO A 140 -8.20 7.29 36.67
C PRO A 140 -7.08 8.11 37.29
N GLY A 141 -6.31 8.80 36.44
CA GLY A 141 -5.14 9.61 36.83
C GLY A 141 -3.80 8.93 36.58
N THR A 142 -3.74 7.59 36.48
CA THR A 142 -2.51 6.86 36.12
C THR A 142 -2.65 6.05 34.84
N ASP A 143 -3.81 5.43 34.65
CA ASP A 143 -4.13 4.63 33.47
C ASP A 143 -5.20 5.37 32.64
N THR A 144 -5.23 5.14 31.33
CA THR A 144 -6.28 5.65 30.44
C THR A 144 -6.93 4.49 29.71
N VAL A 145 -8.24 4.59 29.47
CA VAL A 145 -8.95 3.71 28.54
C VAL A 145 -8.34 3.93 27.16
N CYS A 146 -7.81 2.86 26.57
CA CYS A 146 -7.43 2.83 25.16
C CYS A 146 -8.44 2.03 24.36
N LEU A 147 -8.62 2.42 23.10
CA LEU A 147 -9.45 1.67 22.16
C LEU A 147 -8.63 0.52 21.59
N ILE A 148 -9.10 -0.71 21.78
CA ILE A 148 -8.55 -1.88 21.12
C ILE A 148 -9.18 -1.97 19.73
N VAL A 149 -8.36 -2.11 18.69
CA VAL A 149 -8.82 -2.28 17.31
C VAL A 149 -8.23 -3.56 16.76
N GLU A 150 -9.08 -4.43 16.23
CA GLU A 150 -8.62 -5.62 15.53
C GLU A 150 -7.88 -5.23 14.23
N GLY A 151 -6.90 -6.04 13.86
CA GLY A 151 -6.00 -5.70 12.78
C GLY A 151 -6.67 -5.52 11.43
N GLN A 152 -7.71 -6.30 11.16
CA GLN A 152 -8.51 -6.18 9.96
C GLN A 152 -9.27 -4.84 9.93
N ALA A 153 -9.93 -4.45 11.03
CA ALA A 153 -10.61 -3.16 11.17
C ALA A 153 -9.63 -2.00 11.00
N MET A 154 -8.43 -2.09 11.58
CA MET A 154 -7.37 -1.10 11.39
C MET A 154 -6.93 -1.01 9.92
N CYS A 155 -6.76 -2.15 9.24
CA CYS A 155 -6.44 -2.18 7.81
C CYS A 155 -7.54 -1.51 6.97
N HIS A 156 -8.81 -1.70 7.32
CA HIS A 156 -9.93 -1.02 6.67
C HIS A 156 -9.90 0.50 6.91
N ILE A 157 -9.68 0.94 8.16
CA ILE A 157 -9.57 2.38 8.50
C ILE A 157 -8.48 3.03 7.67
N ILE A 158 -7.29 2.42 7.61
CA ILE A 158 -6.15 2.97 6.87
C ILE A 158 -6.42 2.95 5.35
N ASN A 159 -6.82 1.81 4.78
CA ASN A 159 -7.05 1.71 3.34
C ASN A 159 -8.16 2.69 2.88
N LEU A 160 -9.22 2.87 3.67
CA LEU A 160 -10.32 3.75 3.28
C LEU A 160 -10.01 5.22 3.53
N PHE A 161 -9.41 5.60 4.66
CA PHE A 161 -9.39 7.00 5.08
C PHE A 161 -8.02 7.68 5.04
N ARG A 162 -6.97 6.95 4.68
CA ARG A 162 -5.67 7.57 4.43
C ARG A 162 -5.77 8.56 3.29
N ILE A 163 -4.89 9.55 3.37
CA ILE A 163 -4.65 10.46 2.28
C ILE A 163 -3.70 9.78 1.28
N TYR A 164 -4.22 9.45 0.10
CA TYR A 164 -3.42 8.87 -0.97
C TYR A 164 -2.66 9.96 -1.73
N ARG A 165 -1.34 9.95 -1.61
CA ARG A 165 -0.41 10.78 -2.42
C ARG A 165 0.16 10.02 -3.63
N SER A 166 -0.10 8.72 -3.72
CA SER A 166 0.37 7.80 -4.76
C SER A 166 -0.68 6.70 -4.95
N PRO A 167 -0.91 6.20 -6.19
CA PRO A 167 -1.79 5.07 -6.44
C PRO A 167 -1.30 3.78 -5.79
N MET A 168 0.02 3.68 -5.60
CA MET A 168 0.68 2.61 -4.89
C MET A 168 1.40 3.25 -3.70
N PRO A 169 0.68 3.51 -2.59
CA PRO A 169 1.33 4.04 -1.41
C PRO A 169 2.46 3.10 -1.00
N ARG A 170 3.60 3.68 -0.60
CA ARG A 170 4.68 2.88 -0.05
C ARG A 170 4.14 2.19 1.20
N THR A 171 4.48 0.91 1.33
CA THR A 171 4.14 0.12 2.51
C THR A 171 4.43 0.96 3.75
N LEU A 172 3.53 0.97 4.74
CA LEU A 172 3.72 1.44 6.12
C LEU A 172 4.87 0.62 6.70
N SER A 173 6.05 0.95 6.20
CA SER A 173 7.26 0.20 6.32
C SER A 173 7.80 0.58 7.67
N MET A 174 7.51 -0.28 8.63
CA MET A 174 8.16 -0.24 9.92
C MET A 174 9.57 -0.77 9.67
N GLY A 175 10.42 0.13 9.16
CA GLY A 175 11.73 -0.19 8.61
C GLY A 175 12.75 -0.69 9.62
N HIS A 176 12.77 -1.98 9.92
CA HIS A 176 13.61 -2.87 10.77
C HIS A 176 14.93 -2.41 11.45
N SER A 177 15.22 -1.12 11.61
CA SER A 177 16.46 -0.59 12.16
C SER A 177 16.22 0.02 13.54
N SER A 178 17.21 -0.08 14.41
CA SER A 178 17.19 0.44 15.79
C SER A 178 17.02 1.97 15.90
N ASN A 179 17.06 2.71 14.77
CA ASN A 179 16.84 4.16 14.70
C ASN A 179 15.46 4.51 14.10
N GLN A 180 14.54 3.56 14.09
CA GLN A 180 13.26 3.75 13.41
C GLN A 180 12.40 4.85 14.03
N LYS A 181 12.01 5.77 13.16
CA LYS A 181 10.83 6.60 13.36
C LYS A 181 9.59 5.69 13.37
N ASP A 182 8.66 5.98 14.27
CA ASP A 182 7.31 5.40 14.28
C ASP A 182 6.74 5.47 12.85
N ALA A 183 6.11 4.40 12.35
CA ALA A 183 5.45 4.50 11.05
C ALA A 183 4.28 5.47 11.17
N GLU A 184 4.04 6.28 10.14
CA GLU A 184 3.05 7.34 10.17
C GLU A 184 2.05 7.17 9.02
N CYS A 185 0.76 7.32 9.34
CA CYS A 185 -0.31 7.35 8.36
C CYS A 185 -1.13 8.62 8.55
N GLU A 186 -1.13 9.47 7.53
CA GLU A 186 -1.97 10.66 7.49
C GLU A 186 -3.39 10.30 7.02
N LEU A 187 -4.37 10.68 7.82
CA LEU A 187 -5.80 10.57 7.53
C LEU A 187 -6.36 11.97 7.29
N SER A 188 -7.52 12.04 6.62
CA SER A 188 -8.21 13.34 6.39
C SER A 188 -8.67 14.06 7.66
N PHE A 189 -8.54 13.42 8.82
CA PHE A 189 -9.05 13.86 10.12
C PHE A 189 -8.06 13.65 11.28
N GLY A 190 -6.79 13.36 10.97
CA GLY A 190 -5.73 13.24 11.96
C GLY A 190 -4.57 12.39 11.46
N THR A 191 -3.62 12.11 12.33
CA THR A 191 -2.43 11.33 12.02
C THR A 191 -2.31 10.15 12.98
N MET A 192 -2.05 8.96 12.44
CA MET A 192 -1.74 7.77 13.25
C MET A 192 -0.24 7.49 13.23
N LYS A 193 0.35 7.30 14.41
CA LYS A 193 1.75 6.87 14.58
C LYS A 193 1.78 5.48 15.22
N PHE A 194 2.41 4.53 14.55
CA PHE A 194 2.44 3.12 14.93
C PHE A 194 3.77 2.76 15.57
N ARG A 195 3.70 2.14 16.76
CA ARG A 195 4.84 1.57 17.47
C ARG A 195 4.63 0.07 17.66
N PRO A 196 5.55 -0.80 17.21
CA PRO A 196 5.41 -2.24 17.40
C PRO A 196 5.60 -2.60 18.89
N MET A 197 4.84 -3.59 19.35
CA MET A 197 5.00 -4.29 20.62
C MET A 197 5.18 -5.79 20.36
N ASP A 198 5.45 -6.57 21.42
CA ASP A 198 5.64 -8.03 21.31
C ASP A 198 4.41 -8.74 20.72
N GLU A 199 3.20 -8.31 21.10
CA GLU A 199 1.95 -8.95 20.68
C GLU A 199 1.06 -8.09 19.76
N GLY A 200 1.49 -6.90 19.36
CA GLY A 200 0.64 -5.99 18.59
C GLY A 200 1.26 -4.62 18.31
N PHE A 201 0.43 -3.58 18.35
CA PHE A 201 0.86 -2.20 18.10
C PHE A 201 0.23 -1.22 19.08
N VAL A 202 1.03 -0.26 19.56
CA VAL A 202 0.48 0.98 20.14
C VAL A 202 0.33 1.99 19.02
N VAL A 203 -0.83 2.64 18.98
CA VAL A 203 -1.12 3.71 18.03
C VAL A 203 -1.35 5.00 18.80
N LYS A 204 -0.56 6.02 18.49
CA LYS A 204 -0.85 7.38 18.91
C LYS A 204 -1.66 8.06 17.80
N PHE A 205 -2.90 8.42 18.10
CA PHE A 205 -3.72 9.21 17.19
C PHE A 205 -3.66 10.69 17.55
N GLU A 206 -3.21 11.52 16.60
CA GLU A 206 -3.15 12.97 16.73
C GLU A 206 -4.34 13.55 15.93
N PRO A 207 -5.46 13.91 16.60
CA PRO A 207 -6.66 14.36 15.92
C PRO A 207 -6.42 15.69 15.19
N ALA A 208 -7.03 15.86 14.02
CA ALA A 208 -7.04 17.14 13.33
C ALA A 208 -7.96 18.15 14.04
N THR A 209 -8.13 19.32 13.43
CA THR A 209 -9.04 20.36 13.95
C THR A 209 -10.48 19.85 14.04
N GLN A 210 -11.29 20.42 14.94
CA GLN A 210 -12.70 20.03 15.10
C GLN A 210 -13.48 20.11 13.78
N GLY A 211 -13.19 21.11 12.94
CA GLY A 211 -13.78 21.22 11.61
C GLY A 211 -13.39 20.06 10.69
N ALA A 212 -12.15 19.58 10.74
CA ALA A 212 -11.72 18.40 9.97
C ALA A 212 -12.36 17.11 10.52
N LEU A 213 -12.49 16.97 11.84
CA LEU A 213 -13.18 15.85 12.49
C LEU A 213 -14.67 15.80 12.13
N ALA A 214 -15.35 16.94 12.01
CA ALA A 214 -16.79 17.01 11.71
C ALA A 214 -17.15 16.91 10.21
N ARG A 215 -16.19 17.07 9.29
CA ARG A 215 -16.47 16.97 7.84
C ARG A 215 -16.92 15.57 7.43
N LYS A 216 -17.77 15.47 6.42
CA LYS A 216 -18.08 14.18 5.76
C LYS A 216 -16.80 13.46 5.33
N LYS A 217 -16.65 12.17 5.66
CA LYS A 217 -15.48 11.39 5.23
C LYS A 217 -15.78 10.66 3.93
N ALA A 218 -14.95 10.92 2.93
CA ALA A 218 -14.96 10.15 1.70
C ALA A 218 -13.83 9.10 1.75
N PRO A 219 -14.11 7.83 1.41
CA PRO A 219 -13.08 6.83 1.24
C PRO A 219 -12.17 7.17 0.05
N PHE A 220 -10.93 6.71 0.10
CA PHE A 220 -9.90 6.90 -0.93
C PHE A 220 -9.62 8.36 -1.29
N ARG A 221 -9.65 9.24 -0.28
CA ARG A 221 -9.29 10.64 -0.49
C ARG A 221 -7.83 10.72 -0.96
N HIS A 222 -7.61 11.46 -2.04
CA HIS A 222 -6.28 11.83 -2.50
C HIS A 222 -5.98 13.29 -2.18
N ASP A 223 -4.70 13.60 -2.03
CA ASP A 223 -4.20 14.96 -1.74
C ASP A 223 -3.28 15.39 -2.87
N PHE A 224 -3.90 15.74 -3.98
CA PHE A 224 -3.23 16.45 -5.06
C PHE A 224 -3.69 17.89 -5.06
N HIS A 225 -2.77 18.81 -4.76
CA HIS A 225 -2.88 20.22 -5.11
C HIS A 225 -2.68 20.44 -6.62
N TYR A 226 -3.31 19.62 -7.46
CA TYR A 226 -3.26 19.79 -8.90
C TYR A 226 -4.65 20.23 -9.39
N PRO A 227 -4.79 21.46 -9.92
CA PRO A 227 -6.03 21.95 -10.53
C PRO A 227 -6.54 21.10 -11.72
N GLU A 228 -5.76 20.11 -12.14
CA GLU A 228 -5.72 19.54 -13.50
C GLU A 228 -6.44 18.21 -13.66
N PHE A 229 -6.72 17.51 -12.55
CA PHE A 229 -7.45 16.24 -12.57
C PHE A 229 -8.67 16.29 -11.65
N PRO A 230 -9.67 17.17 -11.93
CA PRO A 230 -10.96 17.15 -11.25
C PRO A 230 -11.75 15.85 -11.50
N GLU A 231 -11.23 14.95 -12.36
CA GLU A 231 -11.86 13.71 -12.79
C GLU A 231 -11.70 12.54 -11.78
N PHE A 232 -10.73 12.57 -10.87
CA PHE A 232 -10.64 11.59 -9.77
C PHE A 232 -11.61 11.91 -8.63
N LYS A 233 -12.85 12.27 -8.97
CA LYS A 233 -13.97 12.30 -8.02
C LYS A 233 -14.56 10.91 -7.96
N PHE A 234 -13.86 10.04 -7.26
CA PHE A 234 -14.34 8.69 -7.00
C PHE A 234 -15.71 8.76 -6.36
N LYS A 235 -16.69 8.08 -6.97
CA LYS A 235 -18.01 7.88 -6.36
C LYS A 235 -17.84 6.93 -5.17
N PRO A 236 -17.92 7.41 -3.91
CA PRO A 236 -17.60 6.60 -2.74
C PRO A 236 -18.27 5.23 -2.71
N GLU A 237 -19.54 5.20 -3.08
CA GLU A 237 -20.39 4.01 -3.12
C GLU A 237 -19.89 2.93 -4.10
N LEU A 238 -19.38 3.36 -5.27
CA LEU A 238 -18.86 2.43 -6.27
C LEU A 238 -17.49 1.89 -5.87
N VAL A 239 -16.64 2.74 -5.31
CA VAL A 239 -15.28 2.31 -4.92
C VAL A 239 -15.33 1.41 -3.69
N LEU A 240 -16.25 1.66 -2.75
CA LEU A 240 -16.41 0.80 -1.58
C LEU A 240 -16.82 -0.62 -1.97
N SER A 241 -17.83 -0.77 -2.83
CA SER A 241 -18.28 -2.11 -3.24
C SER A 241 -17.16 -2.88 -3.96
N LYS A 242 -16.38 -2.19 -4.81
CA LYS A 242 -15.17 -2.75 -5.42
C LYS A 242 -14.11 -3.10 -4.38
N TYR A 243 -13.90 -2.24 -3.39
CA TYR A 243 -12.94 -2.44 -2.31
C TYR A 243 -13.25 -3.70 -1.50
N ILE A 244 -14.48 -3.83 -1.00
CA ILE A 244 -14.91 -5.00 -0.20
C ILE A 244 -14.75 -6.27 -1.04
N ASN A 245 -15.23 -6.27 -2.29
CA ASN A 245 -15.08 -7.43 -3.18
C ASN A 245 -13.61 -7.76 -3.49
N CYS A 246 -12.79 -6.74 -3.76
CA CYS A 246 -11.36 -6.91 -4.07
C CYS A 246 -10.64 -7.53 -2.89
N TRP A 247 -10.97 -7.05 -1.69
CA TRP A 247 -10.46 -7.53 -0.43
C TRP A 247 -10.88 -8.99 -0.16
N GLU A 248 -12.18 -9.31 -0.21
CA GLU A 248 -12.70 -10.66 0.04
C GLU A 248 -12.13 -11.71 -0.93
N ARG A 249 -11.91 -11.31 -2.19
CA ARG A 249 -11.49 -12.24 -3.25
C ARG A 249 -9.98 -12.27 -3.48
N GLY A 250 -9.22 -11.29 -2.95
CA GLY A 250 -7.80 -11.12 -3.27
C GLY A 250 -7.56 -10.98 -4.78
N ALA A 251 -8.44 -10.27 -5.48
CA ALA A 251 -8.45 -10.16 -6.93
C ALA A 251 -8.84 -8.74 -7.35
N PRO A 252 -8.34 -8.22 -8.49
CA PRO A 252 -8.66 -6.89 -8.95
C PRO A 252 -10.17 -6.78 -9.23
N MET A 253 -10.74 -5.62 -8.90
CA MET A 253 -12.14 -5.31 -9.21
C MET A 253 -12.21 -4.11 -10.14
N SER A 254 -12.70 -4.35 -11.35
CA SER A 254 -13.05 -3.38 -12.38
C SER A 254 -14.53 -3.52 -12.74
N ASP A 255 -15.15 -2.47 -13.28
CA ASP A 255 -16.53 -2.57 -13.81
C ASP A 255 -16.59 -3.40 -15.10
N HIS A 256 -15.44 -3.58 -15.75
CA HIS A 256 -15.29 -4.29 -17.00
C HIS A 256 -14.43 -5.53 -16.77
N ASN A 257 -15.06 -6.70 -16.78
CA ASN A 257 -14.47 -8.05 -16.76
C ASN A 257 -13.58 -8.39 -15.55
N PRO A 258 -14.07 -9.14 -14.54
CA PRO A 258 -13.21 -9.68 -13.49
C PRO A 258 -12.21 -10.69 -14.09
N ILE A 259 -10.93 -10.42 -13.91
CA ILE A 259 -9.84 -11.27 -14.42
C ILE A 259 -9.51 -12.44 -13.48
N GLY A 260 -10.08 -12.41 -12.26
CA GLY A 260 -9.79 -13.38 -11.22
C GLY A 260 -8.36 -13.23 -10.66
N SER A 261 -8.03 -14.07 -9.67
CA SER A 261 -6.70 -14.06 -9.06
C SER A 261 -5.62 -14.45 -10.07
N ALA A 262 -4.41 -13.92 -9.87
CA ALA A 262 -3.29 -14.30 -10.70
C ALA A 262 -3.03 -15.80 -10.59
N PRO A 263 -2.73 -16.49 -11.71
CA PRO A 263 -2.54 -17.92 -11.71
C PRO A 263 -1.40 -18.32 -10.77
N LYS A 264 -1.75 -19.06 -9.72
CA LYS A 264 -0.77 -19.57 -8.75
C LYS A 264 0.07 -20.65 -9.41
N GLN A 265 1.38 -20.56 -9.24
CA GLN A 265 2.29 -21.65 -9.61
C GLN A 265 2.12 -22.77 -8.58
N ARG A 266 1.15 -23.68 -8.78
CA ARG A 266 1.04 -24.87 -7.94
C ARG A 266 2.31 -25.72 -8.12
N SER A 267 2.87 -26.20 -7.02
CA SER A 267 4.01 -27.12 -7.03
C SER A 267 3.71 -28.31 -7.94
N GLY A 268 4.44 -28.42 -9.05
CA GLY A 268 4.35 -29.54 -10.00
C GLY A 268 3.54 -29.27 -11.28
N ALA A 269 2.53 -28.40 -11.26
CA ALA A 269 1.75 -28.09 -12.47
C ALA A 269 2.30 -26.83 -13.16
N LYS A 270 2.92 -27.00 -14.34
CA LYS A 270 3.30 -25.87 -15.20
C LYS A 270 2.02 -25.19 -15.68
N PHE A 271 1.69 -24.03 -15.10
CA PHE A 271 0.66 -23.17 -15.68
C PHE A 271 1.07 -22.83 -17.12
N PRO A 272 0.23 -23.13 -18.14
CA PRO A 272 0.60 -22.99 -19.54
C PRO A 272 1.08 -21.58 -19.85
N PHE A 273 2.09 -21.46 -20.71
CA PHE A 273 2.66 -20.17 -21.09
C PHE A 273 1.60 -19.27 -21.74
N ASP A 274 0.78 -19.83 -22.64
CA ASP A 274 -0.33 -19.12 -23.30
C ASP A 274 -1.31 -18.50 -22.30
N ALA A 275 -1.69 -19.24 -21.27
CA ALA A 275 -2.59 -18.74 -20.24
C ALA A 275 -1.97 -17.60 -19.41
N ARG A 276 -0.64 -17.57 -19.24
CA ARG A 276 0.05 -16.43 -18.58
C ARG A 276 -0.01 -15.19 -19.45
N VAL A 277 0.22 -15.35 -20.75
CA VAL A 277 0.17 -14.27 -21.72
C VAL A 277 -1.24 -13.71 -21.82
N GLU A 278 -2.26 -14.58 -21.92
CA GLU A 278 -3.67 -14.17 -21.94
C GLU A 278 -4.05 -13.42 -20.64
N TYR A 279 -3.64 -13.94 -19.48
CA TYR A 279 -3.87 -13.27 -18.20
C TYR A 279 -3.20 -11.89 -18.16
N LEU A 280 -1.96 -11.80 -18.63
CA LEU A 280 -1.18 -10.56 -18.66
C LEU A 280 -1.82 -9.52 -19.58
N GLU A 281 -2.25 -9.91 -20.79
CA GLU A 281 -2.94 -9.02 -21.72
C GLU A 281 -4.23 -8.48 -21.10
N LYS A 282 -5.06 -9.36 -20.53
CA LYS A 282 -6.29 -8.94 -19.82
C LYS A 282 -5.94 -7.99 -18.66
N ALA A 283 -4.98 -8.36 -17.82
CA ALA A 283 -4.63 -7.58 -16.63
C ALA A 283 -4.15 -6.19 -16.98
N LEU A 284 -3.41 -6.07 -18.09
CA LEU A 284 -2.89 -4.79 -18.55
C LEU A 284 -3.97 -3.94 -19.20
N LEU A 285 -5.00 -4.52 -19.83
CA LEU A 285 -6.19 -3.78 -20.24
C LEU A 285 -6.89 -3.10 -19.05
N LEU A 286 -6.89 -3.71 -17.86
CA LEU A 286 -7.42 -3.05 -16.65
C LEU A 286 -6.57 -1.88 -16.16
N LEU A 287 -5.29 -1.86 -16.52
CA LEU A 287 -4.34 -0.83 -16.13
C LEU A 287 -4.08 0.18 -17.25
N GLU A 288 -4.61 0.00 -18.46
CA GLU A 288 -4.40 0.96 -19.54
C GLU A 288 -5.02 2.31 -19.21
N SER A 289 -4.30 3.39 -19.50
CA SER A 289 -4.85 4.73 -19.36
C SER A 289 -5.99 4.94 -20.38
N THR A 290 -7.09 5.51 -19.91
CA THR A 290 -8.25 5.90 -20.75
C THR A 290 -7.89 6.96 -21.79
N HIS A 291 -6.83 7.71 -21.49
CA HIS A 291 -6.28 8.70 -22.37
C HIS A 291 -5.06 8.12 -23.10
N LYS A 292 -5.17 7.93 -24.41
CA LYS A 292 -4.04 7.72 -25.32
C LYS A 292 -3.81 9.00 -26.13
N CYS A 293 -2.82 9.79 -25.72
CA CYS A 293 -2.37 10.93 -26.54
C CYS A 293 -1.75 10.41 -27.84
N HIS A 294 -2.02 11.06 -28.96
CA HIS A 294 -1.24 10.82 -30.17
C HIS A 294 0.22 11.21 -29.92
N SER A 295 1.20 10.47 -30.47
CA SER A 295 2.65 10.74 -30.27
C SER A 295 3.02 12.20 -30.58
N LYS A 296 2.52 12.75 -31.69
CA LYS A 296 2.67 14.18 -32.04
C LYS A 296 2.05 15.18 -31.04
N CYS A 297 1.09 14.77 -30.23
CA CYS A 297 0.53 15.59 -29.15
C CYS A 297 1.33 15.43 -27.85
N ARG A 298 2.02 14.30 -27.69
CA ARG A 298 2.69 13.87 -26.46
C ARG A 298 3.69 14.93 -25.94
N PRO A 299 4.58 15.56 -26.74
CA PRO A 299 5.46 16.60 -26.21
C PRO A 299 4.66 17.78 -25.65
N VAL A 300 3.74 18.37 -26.42
CA VAL A 300 2.98 19.57 -26.00
C VAL A 300 2.04 19.28 -24.83
N CYS A 301 1.35 18.14 -24.85
CA CYS A 301 0.48 17.71 -23.75
C CYS A 301 1.25 17.28 -22.50
N GLN A 302 2.56 16.99 -22.61
CA GLN A 302 3.43 16.63 -21.48
C GLN A 302 4.26 17.83 -20.98
N THR A 303 4.57 18.81 -21.83
CA THR A 303 5.46 19.94 -21.50
C THR A 303 4.71 21.18 -21.01
N GLU A 304 3.45 21.37 -21.41
CA GLU A 304 2.66 22.51 -20.96
C GLU A 304 1.77 22.11 -19.79
N ASP A 305 2.34 22.31 -18.59
CA ASP A 305 1.67 22.80 -17.38
C ASP A 305 0.14 22.88 -17.55
N ALA A 306 -0.61 21.97 -16.93
CA ALA A 306 -1.98 22.13 -16.40
C ALA A 306 -3.14 22.65 -17.24
N ARG A 307 -2.85 23.74 -17.91
CA ARG A 307 -3.66 24.64 -18.70
C ARG A 307 -3.63 24.26 -20.17
N HIS A 308 -2.93 23.18 -20.57
CA HIS A 308 -3.10 22.62 -21.90
C HIS A 308 -4.50 22.04 -22.07
N VAL A 309 -5.46 22.91 -22.35
CA VAL A 309 -6.76 22.53 -22.89
C VAL A 309 -6.46 21.91 -24.24
N CYS A 310 -6.63 20.59 -24.35
CA CYS A 310 -6.51 19.89 -25.62
C CYS A 310 -7.26 20.71 -26.69
N THR A 311 -6.51 21.32 -27.61
CA THR A 311 -7.09 22.12 -28.70
C THR A 311 -8.06 21.24 -29.49
N ASN A 312 -8.97 21.83 -30.27
CA ASN A 312 -9.83 21.01 -31.14
C ASN A 312 -9.00 20.08 -32.06
N SER A 313 -7.80 20.52 -32.48
CA SER A 313 -6.84 19.70 -33.21
C SER A 313 -6.25 18.56 -32.38
N CYS A 314 -6.03 18.76 -31.08
CA CYS A 314 -5.59 17.72 -30.15
C CYS A 314 -6.73 16.73 -29.86
N LYS A 315 -7.95 17.21 -29.60
CA LYS A 315 -9.16 16.37 -29.41
C LYS A 315 -9.47 15.50 -30.64
N MET A 316 -9.20 16.00 -31.84
CA MET A 316 -9.35 15.24 -33.09
C MET A 316 -8.28 14.15 -33.28
N ARG A 317 -7.10 14.29 -32.64
CA ARG A 317 -5.96 13.35 -32.75
C ARG A 317 -5.87 12.39 -31.57
N CYS A 318 -6.27 12.83 -30.38
CA CYS A 318 -6.33 12.05 -29.16
C CYS A 318 -7.65 11.30 -29.13
N LYS A 319 -7.60 9.98 -29.34
CA LYS A 319 -8.72 9.13 -28.99
C LYS A 319 -8.71 8.96 -27.47
N ARG A 320 -9.65 9.59 -26.76
CA ARG A 320 -10.15 8.99 -25.53
C ARG A 320 -10.81 7.68 -25.99
N SER A 321 -10.07 6.58 -25.91
CA SER A 321 -10.68 5.26 -26.06
C SER A 321 -11.56 5.10 -24.83
N GLY A 322 -12.86 5.34 -25.02
CA GLY A 322 -13.84 5.17 -23.97
C GLY A 322 -13.78 3.74 -23.44
N GLU A 323 -13.76 3.63 -22.12
CA GLU A 323 -14.51 2.63 -21.34
C GLU A 323 -14.37 2.94 -19.85
N LEU A 324 -13.16 3.26 -19.34
CA LEU A 324 -13.02 3.51 -17.90
C LEU A 324 -13.39 4.96 -17.53
N ASP A 325 -14.40 5.10 -16.68
CA ASP A 325 -14.78 6.36 -16.04
C ASP A 325 -13.77 6.66 -14.92
N PRO A 326 -13.05 7.80 -14.93
CA PRO A 326 -12.13 8.19 -13.86
C PRO A 326 -12.79 8.29 -12.48
N SER A 327 -14.12 8.46 -12.43
CA SER A 327 -14.90 8.40 -11.18
C SER A 327 -15.11 6.98 -10.64
N GLN A 328 -14.69 5.97 -11.41
CA GLN A 328 -14.82 4.53 -11.11
C GLN A 328 -13.45 3.83 -11.15
N PRO A 329 -12.56 4.08 -10.18
CA PRO A 329 -11.24 3.49 -10.19
C PRO A 329 -11.30 1.98 -10.11
N THR A 330 -10.32 1.33 -10.72
CA THR A 330 -10.01 -0.08 -10.51
C THR A 330 -9.30 -0.22 -9.18
N VAL A 331 -9.83 -1.08 -8.30
CA VAL A 331 -9.17 -1.37 -7.02
C VAL A 331 -8.40 -2.67 -7.19
N VAL A 332 -7.09 -2.62 -6.95
CA VAL A 332 -6.18 -3.77 -7.08
C VAL A 332 -5.45 -4.00 -5.77
N THR A 333 -4.87 -5.18 -5.59
CA THR A 333 -3.99 -5.44 -4.45
C THR A 333 -2.52 -5.33 -4.88
N GLN A 334 -1.64 -4.95 -3.96
CA GLN A 334 -0.20 -4.94 -4.20
C GLN A 334 0.33 -6.33 -4.58
N ASP A 335 -0.18 -7.40 -3.97
CA ASP A 335 0.20 -8.77 -4.33
C ASP A 335 -0.24 -9.16 -5.74
N TRP A 336 -1.39 -8.66 -6.18
CA TRP A 336 -1.81 -8.82 -7.58
C TRP A 336 -0.85 -8.11 -8.55
N LEU A 337 -0.45 -6.86 -8.25
CA LEU A 337 0.55 -6.14 -9.06
C LEU A 337 1.90 -6.86 -9.09
N LYS A 338 2.36 -7.38 -7.95
CA LYS A 338 3.57 -8.21 -7.88
C LYS A 338 3.41 -9.47 -8.73
N ALA A 339 2.25 -10.11 -8.70
CA ALA A 339 2.00 -11.33 -9.46
C ALA A 339 2.05 -11.07 -10.98
N ILE A 340 1.45 -9.98 -11.45
CA ILE A 340 1.53 -9.57 -12.87
C ILE A 340 2.95 -9.24 -13.27
N SER A 341 3.68 -8.52 -12.42
CA SER A 341 5.10 -8.20 -12.66
C SER A 341 5.92 -9.48 -12.82
N ARG A 342 5.74 -10.46 -11.93
CA ARG A 342 6.36 -11.79 -12.03
C ARG A 342 5.96 -12.54 -13.29
N ILE A 343 4.69 -12.45 -13.70
CA ILE A 343 4.20 -13.06 -14.95
C ILE A 343 4.90 -12.43 -16.14
N LYS A 344 4.94 -11.08 -16.22
CA LYS A 344 5.64 -10.34 -17.28
C LYS A 344 7.11 -10.75 -17.36
N GLN A 345 7.83 -10.74 -16.24
CA GLN A 345 9.21 -11.20 -16.16
C GLN A 345 9.37 -12.64 -16.69
N ARG A 346 8.53 -13.58 -16.25
CA ARG A 346 8.64 -14.97 -16.73
C ARG A 346 8.37 -15.12 -18.21
N VAL A 347 7.47 -14.30 -18.75
CA VAL A 347 7.16 -14.29 -20.18
C VAL A 347 8.30 -13.68 -21.00
N THR A 348 9.05 -12.71 -20.44
CA THR A 348 10.05 -11.95 -21.19
C THR A 348 11.52 -12.30 -20.87
N THR A 349 11.83 -12.94 -19.74
CA THR A 349 13.21 -13.10 -19.25
C THR A 349 13.53 -14.50 -18.69
N GLU A 350 12.62 -15.47 -18.84
CA GLU A 350 12.69 -16.78 -18.15
C GLU A 350 12.94 -16.60 -16.63
N GLY A 351 12.35 -15.56 -16.04
CA GLY A 351 12.51 -15.21 -14.62
C GLY A 351 13.84 -14.53 -14.28
N GLY A 352 14.40 -13.76 -15.22
CA GLY A 352 15.60 -12.94 -15.04
C GLY A 352 16.92 -13.69 -15.23
N LYS A 353 16.86 -14.92 -15.73
CA LYS A 353 18.04 -15.80 -15.84
C LYS A 353 18.67 -15.80 -17.22
N ASP A 354 18.00 -15.26 -18.23
CA ASP A 354 18.44 -15.34 -19.61
C ASP A 354 18.27 -14.02 -20.39
N ASP A 355 19.39 -13.38 -20.69
CA ASP A 355 19.49 -12.16 -21.50
C ASP A 355 19.45 -12.42 -23.01
N ARG A 356 19.41 -13.67 -23.48
CA ARG A 356 19.48 -13.99 -24.92
C ARG A 356 18.37 -13.34 -25.73
N LEU A 357 17.17 -13.18 -25.18
CA LEU A 357 16.09 -12.47 -25.89
C LEU A 357 16.41 -10.96 -26.03
N VAL A 358 17.08 -10.36 -25.04
CA VAL A 358 17.54 -8.98 -25.13
C VAL A 358 18.54 -8.84 -26.27
N GLU A 359 19.57 -9.68 -26.29
CA GLU A 359 20.60 -9.63 -27.34
C GLU A 359 20.01 -9.92 -28.73
N ALA A 360 19.11 -10.91 -28.84
CA ALA A 360 18.42 -11.22 -30.09
C ALA A 360 17.56 -10.05 -30.58
N LEU A 361 16.90 -9.30 -29.68
CA LEU A 361 16.14 -8.11 -30.04
C LEU A 361 17.05 -6.95 -30.47
N VAL A 362 18.16 -6.72 -29.77
CA VAL A 362 19.15 -5.67 -30.14
C VAL A 362 19.72 -5.97 -31.53
N GLU A 363 20.14 -7.21 -31.78
CA GLU A 363 20.64 -7.67 -33.08
C GLU A 363 19.56 -7.54 -34.17
N ALA A 364 18.33 -7.97 -33.88
CA ALA A 364 17.22 -7.86 -34.81
C ALA A 364 16.88 -6.40 -35.16
N LEU A 365 16.88 -5.50 -34.18
CA LEU A 365 16.67 -4.07 -34.37
C LEU A 365 17.79 -3.46 -35.23
N GLY A 366 19.05 -3.79 -34.96
CA GLY A 366 20.20 -3.30 -35.74
C GLY A 366 20.19 -3.73 -37.20
N LYS A 367 19.57 -4.87 -37.51
CA LYS A 367 19.42 -5.38 -38.88
C LYS A 367 18.22 -4.80 -39.63
N GLN A 368 17.32 -4.08 -38.95
CA GLN A 368 16.18 -3.44 -39.61
C GLN A 368 16.62 -2.20 -40.37
N LYS A 369 16.14 -2.09 -41.62
CA LYS A 369 16.44 -0.96 -42.50
C LYS A 369 16.02 0.36 -41.83
N GLY A 370 16.99 1.25 -41.64
CA GLY A 370 16.80 2.62 -41.11
C GLY A 370 16.84 2.75 -39.59
N PHE A 371 16.71 1.65 -38.82
CA PHE A 371 16.65 1.73 -37.36
C PHE A 371 17.96 2.25 -36.74
N SER A 372 19.10 1.65 -37.12
CA SER A 372 20.42 2.05 -36.62
C SER A 372 20.76 3.49 -36.98
N ASP A 373 20.48 3.90 -38.23
CA ASP A 373 20.68 5.26 -38.70
C ASP A 373 19.86 6.27 -37.89
N ASP A 374 18.59 5.95 -37.60
CA ASP A 374 17.71 6.82 -36.83
C ASP A 374 18.11 6.87 -35.36
N ALA A 375 18.51 5.76 -34.75
CA ALA A 375 19.05 5.73 -33.40
C ALA A 375 20.34 6.57 -33.27
N VAL A 376 21.26 6.45 -34.22
CA VAL A 376 22.49 7.26 -34.27
C VAL A 376 22.18 8.74 -34.46
N LYS A 377 21.20 9.11 -35.30
CA LYS A 377 20.74 10.50 -35.43
C LYS A 377 20.16 11.04 -34.12
N LEU A 378 19.35 10.26 -33.42
CA LEU A 378 18.82 10.64 -32.10
C LEU A 378 19.98 10.91 -31.12
N MET A 379 21.00 10.05 -31.10
CA MET A 379 22.17 10.20 -30.23
C MET A 379 23.00 11.44 -30.55
N LYS A 380 23.25 11.71 -31.84
CA LYS A 380 23.95 12.93 -32.29
C LYS A 380 23.27 14.18 -31.80
N ARG A 381 21.94 14.22 -31.92
CA ARG A 381 21.14 15.37 -31.50
C ARG A 381 21.18 15.60 -29.98
N ASP A 382 21.34 14.53 -29.19
CA ASP A 382 21.49 14.60 -27.72
C ASP A 382 22.97 14.78 -27.27
N GLY A 383 23.92 14.89 -28.21
CA GLY A 383 25.35 15.04 -27.90
C GLY A 383 26.04 13.77 -27.38
N ARG A 384 25.44 12.58 -27.58
CA ARG A 384 25.98 11.29 -27.15
C ARG A 384 26.88 10.65 -28.22
N ALA A 385 27.86 9.87 -27.79
CA ALA A 385 28.80 9.18 -28.68
C ALA A 385 28.11 8.11 -29.55
N GLU A 386 28.26 8.21 -30.88
CA GLU A 386 27.55 7.41 -31.89
C GLU A 386 27.68 5.88 -31.72
N GLY A 387 28.83 5.40 -31.25
CA GLY A 387 29.14 3.98 -31.14
C GLY A 387 28.48 3.22 -29.99
N LYS A 388 27.52 3.82 -29.28
CA LYS A 388 26.90 3.23 -28.07
C LYS A 388 25.37 3.09 -28.17
N TRP A 389 24.80 3.14 -29.37
CA TRP A 389 23.33 3.04 -29.51
C TRP A 389 22.81 1.68 -29.04
N GLU A 390 23.57 0.60 -29.27
CA GLU A 390 23.22 -0.76 -28.83
C GLU A 390 23.07 -0.86 -27.30
N ASP A 391 23.97 -0.21 -26.55
CA ASP A 391 23.91 -0.19 -25.08
C ASP A 391 22.66 0.51 -24.57
N LEU A 392 22.23 1.58 -25.24
CA LEU A 392 21.02 2.31 -24.89
C LEU A 392 19.77 1.52 -25.26
N VAL A 393 19.75 0.89 -26.45
CA VAL A 393 18.66 -0.02 -26.83
C VAL A 393 18.57 -1.19 -25.86
N ARG A 394 19.70 -1.79 -25.48
CA ARG A 394 19.77 -2.87 -24.48
C ARG A 394 19.18 -2.42 -23.15
N LYS A 395 19.54 -1.23 -22.67
CA LYS A 395 18.97 -0.63 -21.45
C LYS A 395 17.45 -0.48 -21.56
N VAL A 396 16.95 0.07 -22.66
CA VAL A 396 15.50 0.25 -22.87
C VAL A 396 14.77 -1.10 -22.94
N VAL A 397 15.29 -2.07 -23.68
CA VAL A 397 14.71 -3.41 -23.80
C VAL A 397 14.71 -4.14 -22.45
N ARG A 398 15.82 -4.10 -21.70
CA ARG A 398 15.89 -4.67 -20.33
C ARG A 398 14.88 -4.03 -19.40
N SER A 399 14.74 -2.71 -19.46
CA SER A 399 13.72 -1.99 -18.71
C SER A 399 12.35 -2.55 -19.07
N LYS A 400 11.93 -2.59 -20.35
CA LYS A 400 10.63 -3.13 -20.82
C LYS A 400 10.33 -4.56 -20.35
N MET A 401 11.36 -5.35 -20.05
CA MET A 401 11.28 -6.71 -19.56
C MET A 401 11.35 -6.85 -18.02
N LEU A 402 11.31 -5.73 -17.28
CA LEU A 402 11.38 -5.66 -15.82
C LEU A 402 12.65 -6.28 -15.21
N TYR A 403 13.80 -6.17 -15.90
CA TYR A 403 15.09 -6.57 -15.33
C TYR A 403 15.51 -5.69 -14.15
N GLU A 404 15.27 -4.39 -14.24
CA GLU A 404 15.79 -3.41 -13.26
C GLU A 404 14.82 -3.17 -12.09
N SER A 405 13.55 -2.81 -12.37
CA SER A 405 12.58 -2.44 -11.33
C SER A 405 11.96 -3.64 -10.63
N GLY A 406 11.92 -4.80 -11.30
CA GLY A 406 11.22 -6.00 -10.83
C GLY A 406 9.70 -5.91 -10.76
N LEU A 407 9.14 -4.70 -10.89
CA LEU A 407 7.74 -4.37 -10.62
C LEU A 407 7.19 -3.39 -11.65
N ILE A 408 5.89 -3.55 -11.94
CA ILE A 408 5.08 -2.53 -12.58
C ILE A 408 4.80 -1.44 -11.55
N GLU A 409 5.07 -0.20 -11.93
CA GLU A 409 4.83 0.99 -11.15
C GLU A 409 3.54 1.67 -11.60
N LEU A 410 2.78 2.17 -10.64
CA LEU A 410 1.63 3.02 -10.90
C LEU A 410 1.96 4.43 -10.43
N ASN A 411 1.69 5.44 -11.25
CA ASN A 411 1.89 6.84 -10.91
C ASN A 411 0.66 7.66 -11.28
N TRP A 412 0.12 8.44 -10.34
CA TRP A 412 -0.94 9.43 -10.63
C TRP A 412 -0.37 10.77 -11.09
N VAL A 413 0.91 11.00 -10.89
CA VAL A 413 1.60 12.19 -11.35
C VAL A 413 2.52 11.75 -12.48
N GLN A 414 2.43 12.44 -13.61
CA GLN A 414 3.60 12.56 -14.45
C GLN A 414 4.54 13.51 -13.70
N THR A 415 5.29 13.00 -12.71
CA THR A 415 6.57 13.65 -12.42
C THR A 415 7.20 13.71 -13.79
N MET A 416 7.40 14.93 -14.33
CA MET A 416 8.11 15.12 -15.59
C MET A 416 9.31 14.22 -15.44
N SER A 417 9.32 13.10 -16.17
CA SER A 417 10.39 12.15 -15.99
C SER A 417 11.60 12.99 -16.32
N THR A 418 12.51 13.15 -15.37
CA THR A 418 13.80 13.79 -15.65
C THR A 418 14.60 12.97 -16.66
N GLY A 419 14.05 11.84 -17.12
CA GLY A 419 14.42 11.18 -18.36
C GLY A 419 14.54 12.20 -19.48
N SER A 420 15.66 12.15 -20.18
CA SER A 420 15.90 13.06 -21.30
C SER A 420 14.82 12.85 -22.36
N ILE A 421 14.45 13.92 -23.08
CA ILE A 421 13.57 13.85 -24.26
C ILE A 421 14.04 12.73 -25.21
N PHE A 422 15.37 12.59 -25.31
CA PHE A 422 16.04 11.50 -26.01
C PHE A 422 15.59 10.09 -25.55
N ASP A 423 15.48 9.81 -24.25
CA ASP A 423 15.10 8.47 -23.76
C ASP A 423 13.66 8.12 -24.17
N GLU A 424 12.75 9.10 -24.21
CA GLU A 424 11.37 8.88 -24.69
C GLU A 424 11.31 8.67 -26.20
N GLU A 425 12.04 9.46 -26.99
CA GLU A 425 12.08 9.28 -28.45
C GLU A 425 12.74 7.96 -28.86
N LEU A 426 13.79 7.53 -28.13
CA LEU A 426 14.40 6.23 -28.35
C LEU A 426 13.43 5.08 -28.01
N LYS A 427 12.67 5.20 -26.91
CA LYS A 427 11.60 4.23 -26.58
C LYS A 427 10.55 4.15 -27.69
N GLU A 428 10.09 5.30 -28.20
CA GLU A 428 9.12 5.34 -29.29
C GLU A 428 9.68 4.70 -30.57
N LEU A 429 10.94 4.97 -30.92
CA LEU A 429 11.62 4.35 -32.05
C LEU A 429 11.67 2.82 -31.89
N ILE A 430 12.07 2.33 -30.70
CA ILE A 430 12.10 0.89 -30.41
C ILE A 430 10.70 0.27 -30.53
N GLU A 431 9.67 0.90 -29.94
CA GLU A 431 8.29 0.40 -29.96
C GLU A 431 7.67 0.30 -31.36
N ALA A 432 8.06 1.21 -32.27
CA ALA A 432 7.65 1.20 -33.67
C ALA A 432 8.22 -0.02 -34.41
N HIS A 433 9.48 -0.37 -34.14
CA HIS A 433 10.21 -1.47 -34.79
C HIS A 433 10.07 -2.83 -34.08
N LEU A 434 9.54 -2.82 -32.85
CA LEU A 434 9.46 -3.99 -31.98
C LEU A 434 8.73 -5.20 -32.57
N PRO A 435 7.57 -5.08 -33.24
CA PRO A 435 6.87 -6.25 -33.77
C PRO A 435 7.70 -7.03 -34.80
N SER A 436 8.39 -6.30 -35.69
CA SER A 436 9.29 -6.90 -36.69
C SER A 436 10.54 -7.49 -36.03
N ALA A 437 11.05 -6.83 -34.99
CA ALA A 437 12.25 -7.28 -34.27
C ALA A 437 11.97 -8.57 -33.50
N VAL A 438 10.84 -8.63 -32.79
CA VAL A 438 10.37 -9.81 -32.07
C VAL A 438 10.24 -11.00 -33.02
N LYS A 439 9.57 -10.81 -34.17
CA LYS A 439 9.45 -11.87 -35.19
C LYS A 439 10.84 -12.36 -35.63
N THR A 440 11.73 -11.44 -35.99
CA THR A 440 13.09 -11.79 -36.46
C THR A 440 13.92 -12.49 -35.38
N ALA A 441 13.81 -12.03 -34.13
CA ALA A 441 14.53 -12.60 -32.98
C ALA A 441 14.06 -14.03 -32.67
N ILE A 442 12.75 -14.29 -32.75
CA ILE A 442 12.18 -15.63 -32.54
C ILE A 442 12.51 -16.55 -33.71
N ASP A 443 12.36 -16.10 -34.96
CA ASP A 443 12.63 -16.90 -36.16
C ASP A 443 14.11 -17.35 -36.26
N LYS A 444 15.03 -16.61 -35.63
CA LYS A 444 16.48 -16.91 -35.59
C LYS A 444 16.95 -17.51 -34.26
N GLY A 445 16.11 -17.50 -33.24
CA GLY A 445 16.48 -17.95 -31.90
C GLY A 445 16.69 -19.46 -31.86
N SER A 446 17.87 -19.90 -31.44
CA SER A 446 18.27 -21.31 -31.40
C SER A 446 18.20 -21.93 -30.00
N CYS A 447 17.54 -21.29 -29.03
CA CYS A 447 17.45 -21.80 -27.66
C CYS A 447 16.04 -22.28 -27.30
N SER A 448 16.00 -23.34 -26.48
CA SER A 448 14.79 -24.12 -26.17
C SER A 448 13.64 -23.36 -25.51
N TRP A 449 13.89 -22.16 -24.98
CA TRP A 449 12.83 -21.33 -24.39
C TRP A 449 12.34 -20.26 -25.36
N ILE A 450 13.21 -19.64 -26.18
CA ILE A 450 12.78 -18.73 -27.25
C ILE A 450 11.95 -19.50 -28.29
N GLU A 451 12.28 -20.76 -28.54
CA GLU A 451 11.46 -21.66 -29.36
C GLU A 451 10.02 -21.80 -28.83
N ARG A 452 9.80 -21.73 -27.51
CA ARG A 452 8.45 -21.75 -26.92
C ARG A 452 7.66 -20.48 -27.19
N LEU A 453 8.33 -19.40 -27.58
CA LEU A 453 7.70 -18.15 -28.02
C LEU A 453 7.27 -18.24 -29.49
N SER A 454 7.66 -19.29 -30.20
CA SER A 454 7.24 -19.52 -31.59
C SER A 454 5.72 -19.58 -31.68
N GLY A 455 5.14 -18.77 -32.57
CA GLY A 455 3.69 -18.59 -32.70
C GLY A 455 3.09 -17.48 -31.81
N MET A 456 3.88 -16.87 -30.91
CA MET A 456 3.42 -15.80 -30.00
C MET A 456 4.02 -14.42 -30.29
N ASN A 457 4.57 -14.24 -31.49
CA ASN A 457 5.24 -13.01 -31.91
C ASN A 457 4.38 -11.76 -31.66
N LYS A 458 3.06 -11.85 -31.94
CA LYS A 458 2.12 -10.74 -31.77
C LYS A 458 1.92 -10.41 -30.29
N GLN A 459 1.68 -11.42 -29.47
CA GLN A 459 1.42 -11.27 -28.04
C GLN A 459 2.67 -10.77 -27.30
N LEU A 460 3.85 -11.31 -27.62
CA LEU A 460 5.09 -10.84 -27.02
C LEU A 460 5.39 -9.38 -27.40
N ALA A 461 5.16 -9.00 -28.66
CA ALA A 461 5.27 -7.61 -29.08
C ALA A 461 4.28 -6.69 -28.33
N ASN A 462 3.05 -7.14 -28.10
CA ASN A 462 2.08 -6.41 -27.28
C ASN A 462 2.58 -6.27 -25.83
N ILE A 463 3.06 -7.35 -25.23
CA ILE A 463 3.56 -7.37 -23.85
C ILE A 463 4.74 -6.41 -23.65
N LEU A 464 5.68 -6.39 -24.59
CA LEU A 464 6.85 -5.52 -24.53
C LEU A 464 6.52 -4.04 -24.81
N ARG A 465 5.40 -3.75 -25.48
CA ARG A 465 4.91 -2.37 -25.63
C ARG A 465 4.33 -1.82 -24.34
N ILE A 466 3.81 -2.69 -23.48
CA ILE A 466 3.16 -2.25 -22.24
C ILE A 466 4.18 -1.55 -21.34
N PRO A 467 3.91 -0.30 -20.94
CA PRO A 467 4.81 0.44 -20.09
C PRO A 467 4.96 -0.26 -18.74
N ASN A 468 6.16 -0.19 -18.16
CA ASN A 468 6.38 -0.66 -16.79
C ASN A 468 5.87 0.34 -15.77
N THR A 469 5.82 1.61 -16.15
CA THR A 469 5.30 2.70 -15.35
C THR A 469 4.02 3.17 -16.00
N ILE A 470 2.90 2.90 -15.34
CA ILE A 470 1.57 3.26 -15.82
C ILE A 470 1.18 4.58 -15.18
N VAL A 471 1.07 5.61 -16.01
CA VAL A 471 0.85 6.99 -15.59
C VAL A 471 -0.62 7.35 -15.77
N ASN A 472 -1.18 8.10 -14.81
CA ASN A 472 -2.56 8.59 -14.80
C ASN A 472 -3.62 7.49 -14.93
N CYS A 473 -3.33 6.30 -14.39
CA CYS A 473 -4.30 5.23 -14.32
C CYS A 473 -5.25 5.45 -13.15
N PRO A 474 -6.59 5.36 -13.31
CA PRO A 474 -7.55 5.39 -12.21
C PRO A 474 -7.49 4.08 -11.42
N VAL A 475 -6.34 3.76 -10.84
CA VAL A 475 -6.13 2.56 -10.03
C VAL A 475 -5.73 2.95 -8.63
N ILE A 476 -6.29 2.25 -7.64
CA ILE A 476 -5.85 2.30 -6.26
C ILE A 476 -5.31 0.90 -5.92
N ALA A 477 -4.03 0.83 -5.54
CA ALA A 477 -3.43 -0.38 -5.03
C ALA A 477 -3.56 -0.41 -3.50
N LEU A 478 -4.32 -1.39 -3.02
CA LEU A 478 -4.47 -1.68 -1.60
C LEU A 478 -3.16 -2.22 -1.06
N GLU A 479 -2.68 -1.61 0.02
CA GLU A 479 -1.42 -1.95 0.64
C GLU A 479 -1.61 -2.97 1.78
N LEU A 480 -2.65 -2.76 2.58
CA LEU A 480 -2.92 -3.58 3.76
C LEU A 480 -3.91 -4.68 3.39
N GLU A 481 -3.36 -5.81 2.96
CA GLU A 481 -4.07 -7.01 2.53
C GLU A 481 -4.14 -8.08 3.64
N PRO A 482 -4.93 -9.17 3.48
CA PRO A 482 -4.94 -10.30 4.42
C PRO A 482 -3.57 -10.91 4.76
N GLY A 483 -2.59 -10.80 3.86
CA GLY A 483 -1.22 -11.24 4.10
C GLY A 483 -0.34 -10.23 4.84
N HIS A 484 -0.82 -9.00 5.08
CA HIS A 484 -0.05 -7.97 5.76
C HIS A 484 0.02 -8.26 7.26
N ARG A 485 1.16 -7.95 7.90
CA ARG A 485 1.37 -8.23 9.33
C ARG A 485 0.35 -7.56 10.26
N PHE A 486 -0.19 -6.41 9.86
CA PHE A 486 -1.25 -5.73 10.62
C PHE A 486 -2.51 -6.57 10.71
N TRP A 487 -2.79 -7.41 9.71
CA TRP A 487 -4.05 -8.10 9.55
C TRP A 487 -4.42 -8.99 10.74
N GLY A 488 -3.45 -9.76 11.24
CA GLY A 488 -3.63 -10.65 12.40
C GLY A 488 -3.18 -10.05 13.74
N SER A 489 -2.91 -8.75 13.79
CA SER A 489 -2.45 -8.07 15.01
C SER A 489 -3.60 -7.37 15.75
N HIS A 490 -3.35 -6.90 16.96
CA HIS A 490 -4.23 -5.95 17.65
C HIS A 490 -3.55 -4.59 17.80
N PHE A 491 -4.36 -3.54 17.94
CA PHE A 491 -3.91 -2.16 18.02
C PHE A 491 -4.51 -1.48 19.24
N GLU A 492 -3.67 -0.89 20.08
CA GLU A 492 -4.10 -0.09 21.23
C GLU A 492 -3.98 1.40 20.89
N ILE A 493 -5.11 2.08 20.73
CA ILE A 493 -5.15 3.52 20.46
C ILE A 493 -5.28 4.27 21.77
N GLN A 494 -4.18 4.89 22.20
CA GLN A 494 -4.11 5.62 23.46
C GLN A 494 -4.85 6.96 23.39
N GLY A 495 -5.45 7.34 24.53
CA GLY A 495 -6.30 8.52 24.70
C GLY A 495 -5.57 9.84 24.92
#